data_AF-A0A3S0B9C6-F1
#
_entry.id   AF-A0A3S0B9C6-F1
#
_cell.length_a   1.000
_cell.length_b   1.000
_cell.length_c   1.000
_cell.angle_alpha   90.00
_cell.angle_beta   90.00
_cell.angle_gamma   90.00
#
_symmetry.space_group_name_H-M   'P 1'
#
loop_
_entity.id
_entity.type
_entity.pdbx_description
1 polymer ?
#
loop_
_entity_poly.entity_id
_entity_poly.type
_entity_poly.pdbx_seq_one_letter_code
_entity_poly.pdbx_strand_id
1 'polypeptide(L)'
;MLQNEALDILKMGHNVYLTGAAGSGKTFALNQYIKYLRENNITVGVTASTGIAATHMNGMTIHSWAGLGAGDAIDIDSILTRPTLKKRMLETKVLIIDEVSMLDGNILDAVDAITRAFKDKTKPFGGLQVVLSGDLFQLPPVSKSGEPFFIFKSAAWKAMGLKICYLEEQHRQDDSSLLNILNAIRANNVDETHFEELSERMKPAPKDEDIIKLYTHNAHVDDINTEELKKIKGKTTSYIMATHGQKNAVESLIKRCLAPEQLQLKVGAEVMFVANNPTKDFYNGTLGKVLEFNDAGQPVVQTRHKRITVEPHSWKTEDGDKTIAEVEQLPLRLAWAITIHKSQGMSLDAAEVDLSKSFEPGMGYVALSRVRSIEGLYIKGINNMAMVVNELIIDFDAQLKARSAQAVAGLKTISKKSMDQYHQTVRKALQSDEDKLLADYDEAVFEKLKQWRTKQADKQSVPAYVILPDKTLKLIAAILPSDKQALARISGIGTVKLEKYSADILSVIESTQPYK
;
A
#
# COMPACT_ATOMS: atom_id res chain seq x y z
N MET A 1 1.36 5.62 23.75
CA MET A 1 2.27 4.45 23.52
C MET A 1 3.43 4.91 22.63
N LEU A 2 4.63 4.40 22.91
CA LEU A 2 5.85 4.67 22.15
C LEU A 2 5.96 3.77 20.91
N GLN A 3 6.73 4.19 19.90
CA GLN A 3 6.89 3.43 18.66
C GLN A 3 7.56 2.06 18.87
N ASN A 4 8.51 1.95 19.80
CA ASN A 4 9.17 0.69 20.15
C ASN A 4 8.20 -0.30 20.83
N GLU A 5 7.34 0.18 21.74
CA GLU A 5 6.30 -0.63 22.38
C GLU A 5 5.32 -1.20 21.33
N ALA A 6 4.91 -0.38 20.35
CA ALA A 6 4.08 -0.84 19.24
C ALA A 6 4.80 -1.89 18.37
N LEU A 7 6.10 -1.70 18.11
CA LEU A 7 6.92 -2.67 17.37
C LEU A 7 7.04 -4.01 18.12
N ASP A 8 7.13 -3.98 19.44
CA ASP A 8 7.17 -5.20 20.25
C ASP A 8 5.85 -5.99 20.16
N ILE A 9 4.69 -5.30 20.23
CA ILE A 9 3.37 -5.93 20.02
C ILE A 9 3.24 -6.52 18.62
N LEU A 10 3.74 -5.83 17.59
CA LEU A 10 3.74 -6.32 16.22
C LEU A 10 4.56 -7.61 16.09
N LYS A 11 5.78 -7.64 16.67
CA LYS A 11 6.67 -8.81 16.68
C LYS A 11 6.14 -9.98 17.51
N MET A 12 5.19 -9.73 18.41
CA MET A 12 4.42 -10.77 19.10
C MET A 12 3.33 -11.41 18.21
N GLY A 13 3.21 -11.03 16.94
CA GLY A 13 2.30 -11.70 16.01
C GLY A 13 0.82 -11.39 16.27
N HIS A 14 0.53 -10.40 17.11
CA HIS A 14 -0.84 -9.96 17.34
C HIS A 14 -1.40 -9.30 16.07
N ASN A 15 -2.71 -9.45 15.85
CA ASN A 15 -3.43 -8.55 14.97
C ASN A 15 -3.45 -7.17 15.62
N VAL A 16 -3.04 -6.14 14.88
CA VAL A 16 -2.83 -4.80 15.45
C VAL A 16 -3.63 -3.77 14.68
N TYR A 17 -4.23 -2.83 15.40
CA TYR A 17 -4.61 -1.54 14.85
C TYR A 17 -3.67 -0.46 15.38
N LEU A 18 -2.83 0.06 14.50
CA LEU A 18 -1.86 1.11 14.77
C LEU A 18 -2.45 2.47 14.38
N THR A 19 -2.82 3.25 15.38
CA THR A 19 -3.51 4.54 15.23
C THR A 19 -2.78 5.66 15.96
N GLY A 20 -3.22 6.89 15.74
CA GLY A 20 -2.69 8.10 16.34
C GLY A 20 -2.89 9.28 15.39
N ALA A 21 -2.67 10.49 15.88
CA ALA A 21 -2.83 11.71 15.08
C ALA A 21 -1.93 11.74 13.84
N ALA A 22 -2.25 12.59 12.87
CA ALA A 22 -1.35 12.89 11.77
C ALA A 22 0.04 13.27 12.32
N GLY A 23 1.10 12.72 11.71
CA GLY A 23 2.46 12.96 12.16
C GLY A 23 2.95 12.13 13.36
N SER A 24 2.14 11.22 13.91
CA SER A 24 2.53 10.40 15.08
C SER A 24 3.57 9.30 14.81
N GLY A 25 4.10 9.22 13.59
CA GLY A 25 5.08 8.20 13.20
C GLY A 25 4.52 6.81 12.89
N LYS A 26 3.21 6.66 12.63
CA LYS A 26 2.59 5.38 12.21
C LYS A 26 3.33 4.71 11.06
N THR A 27 3.50 5.41 9.94
CA THR A 27 4.20 4.91 8.74
C THR A 27 5.66 4.54 9.04
N PHE A 28 6.32 5.26 9.94
CA PHE A 28 7.68 4.93 10.37
C PHE A 28 7.73 3.60 11.14
N ALA A 29 6.85 3.40 12.11
CA ALA A 29 6.73 2.14 12.85
C ALA A 29 6.37 0.95 11.93
N LEU A 30 5.46 1.15 10.97
CA LEU A 30 5.15 0.14 9.95
C LEU A 30 6.37 -0.21 9.10
N ASN A 31 7.12 0.79 8.63
CA ASN A 31 8.31 0.57 7.81
C ASN A 31 9.40 -0.19 8.57
N GLN A 32 9.58 0.10 9.87
CA GLN A 32 10.48 -0.70 10.72
C GLN A 32 10.00 -2.15 10.83
N TYR A 33 8.70 -2.38 11.00
CA TYR A 33 8.16 -3.74 11.07
C TYR A 33 8.28 -4.49 9.74
N ILE A 34 7.99 -3.83 8.61
CA ILE A 34 8.16 -4.38 7.26
C ILE A 34 9.63 -4.77 7.02
N LYS A 35 10.56 -3.90 7.40
CA LYS A 35 12.00 -4.18 7.31
C LYS A 35 12.35 -5.43 8.13
N TYR A 36 11.90 -5.49 9.38
CA TYR A 36 12.08 -6.67 10.23
C TYR A 36 11.51 -7.95 9.59
N LEU A 37 10.30 -7.92 9.04
CA LEU A 37 9.70 -9.10 8.40
C LEU A 37 10.52 -9.57 7.20
N ARG A 38 10.94 -8.63 6.34
CA ARG A 38 11.75 -8.92 5.14
C ARG A 38 13.13 -9.48 5.47
N GLU A 39 13.83 -8.89 6.45
CA GLU A 39 15.12 -9.39 6.95
C GLU A 39 15.04 -10.81 7.52
N ASN A 40 13.84 -11.23 7.92
CA ASN A 40 13.58 -12.55 8.50
C ASN A 40 12.88 -13.52 7.51
N ASN A 41 12.83 -13.17 6.22
CA ASN A 41 12.19 -13.95 5.15
C ASN A 41 10.69 -14.22 5.37
N ILE A 42 9.99 -13.34 6.08
CA ILE A 42 8.54 -13.49 6.28
C ILE A 42 7.82 -12.73 5.18
N THR A 43 7.01 -13.44 4.39
CA THR A 43 6.22 -12.85 3.30
C THR A 43 5.14 -11.93 3.85
N VAL A 44 5.24 -10.65 3.49
CA VAL A 44 4.31 -9.59 3.89
C VAL A 44 3.57 -9.02 2.68
N GLY A 45 2.24 -8.96 2.75
CA GLY A 45 1.41 -8.18 1.84
C GLY A 45 1.32 -6.75 2.33
N VAL A 46 2.02 -5.82 1.69
CA VAL A 46 1.97 -4.39 2.04
C VAL A 46 0.91 -3.71 1.17
N THR A 47 -0.12 -3.18 1.82
CA THR A 47 -1.26 -2.57 1.13
C THR A 47 -1.71 -1.25 1.75
N ALA A 48 -2.52 -0.48 1.01
CA ALA A 48 -3.22 0.68 1.54
C ALA A 48 -4.59 0.87 0.86
N SER A 49 -5.41 1.76 1.40
CA SER A 49 -6.74 2.12 0.83
C SER A 49 -6.64 2.82 -0.53
N THR A 50 -5.63 3.69 -0.71
CA THR A 50 -5.41 4.46 -1.94
C THR A 50 -4.08 4.14 -2.61
N GLY A 51 -3.95 4.47 -3.91
CA GLY A 51 -2.71 4.25 -4.67
C GLY A 51 -1.53 5.06 -4.12
N ILE A 52 -1.77 6.31 -3.71
CA ILE A 52 -0.74 7.20 -3.15
C ILE A 52 -0.16 6.61 -1.88
N ALA A 53 -1.02 6.24 -0.94
CA ALA A 53 -0.60 5.64 0.32
C ALA A 53 0.15 4.32 0.10
N ALA A 54 -0.34 3.47 -0.80
CA ALA A 54 0.30 2.19 -1.11
C ALA A 54 1.74 2.40 -1.65
N THR A 55 1.93 3.43 -2.46
CA THR A 55 3.23 3.80 -3.04
C THR A 55 4.25 4.18 -1.98
N HIS A 56 3.85 5.00 -1.01
CA HIS A 56 4.74 5.44 0.06
C HIS A 56 5.32 4.27 0.88
N MET A 57 4.68 3.10 0.83
CA MET A 57 5.12 1.88 1.51
C MET A 57 5.69 0.82 0.56
N ASN A 58 5.89 1.13 -0.73
CA ASN A 58 6.28 0.17 -1.77
C ASN A 58 5.34 -1.05 -1.82
N GLY A 59 4.03 -0.79 -1.75
CA GLY A 59 2.95 -1.76 -1.76
C GLY A 59 1.98 -1.58 -2.94
N MET A 60 0.78 -2.15 -2.81
CA MET A 60 -0.32 -1.98 -3.78
C MET A 60 -1.63 -1.67 -3.06
N THR A 61 -2.68 -1.28 -3.77
CA THR A 61 -3.97 -1.07 -3.10
C THR A 61 -4.52 -2.40 -2.57
N ILE A 62 -5.28 -2.36 -1.48
CA ILE A 62 -5.90 -3.58 -0.91
C ILE A 62 -6.84 -4.26 -1.91
N HIS A 63 -7.52 -3.47 -2.76
CA HIS A 63 -8.35 -3.96 -3.86
C HIS A 63 -7.54 -4.82 -4.84
N SER A 64 -6.42 -4.28 -5.35
CA SER A 64 -5.53 -5.02 -6.25
C SER A 64 -4.85 -6.21 -5.56
N TRP A 65 -4.56 -6.09 -4.27
CA TRP A 65 -3.98 -7.18 -3.50
C TRP A 65 -4.94 -8.37 -3.38
N ALA A 66 -6.22 -8.09 -3.08
CA ALA A 66 -7.28 -9.07 -2.92
C ALA A 66 -7.91 -9.56 -4.24
N GLY A 67 -7.60 -8.91 -5.37
CA GLY A 67 -8.19 -9.23 -6.67
C GLY A 67 -9.63 -8.71 -6.82
N LEU A 68 -10.03 -7.75 -5.98
CA LEU A 68 -11.32 -7.09 -6.05
C LEU A 68 -11.36 -6.15 -7.26
N GLY A 69 -12.34 -6.36 -8.14
CA GLY A 69 -12.64 -5.44 -9.24
C GLY A 69 -13.46 -4.24 -8.77
N ALA A 70 -13.68 -3.27 -9.66
CA ALA A 70 -14.52 -2.10 -9.38
C ALA A 70 -16.05 -2.39 -9.38
N GLY A 71 -16.45 -3.65 -9.28
CA GLY A 71 -17.85 -4.08 -9.30
C GLY A 71 -18.45 -4.21 -7.90
N ASP A 72 -19.77 -4.10 -7.80
CA ASP A 72 -20.50 -4.13 -6.51
C ASP A 72 -20.68 -5.55 -5.94
N ALA A 73 -20.49 -6.60 -6.75
CA ALA A 73 -20.60 -7.99 -6.33
C ALA A 73 -19.22 -8.66 -6.27
N ILE A 74 -18.90 -9.25 -5.12
CA ILE A 74 -17.68 -10.03 -4.91
C ILE A 74 -17.97 -11.49 -5.29
N ASP A 75 -17.47 -11.90 -6.45
CA ASP A 75 -17.49 -13.30 -6.87
C ASP A 75 -16.23 -14.02 -6.38
N ILE A 76 -16.33 -14.67 -5.22
CA ILE A 76 -15.22 -15.41 -4.61
C ILE A 76 -14.80 -16.59 -5.49
N ASP A 77 -15.73 -17.28 -6.16
CA ASP A 77 -15.41 -18.47 -6.94
C ASP A 77 -14.53 -18.10 -8.16
N SER A 78 -14.86 -17.00 -8.85
CA SER A 78 -14.01 -16.43 -9.91
C SER A 78 -12.64 -15.98 -9.40
N ILE A 79 -12.57 -15.45 -8.17
CA ILE A 79 -11.30 -15.03 -7.56
C ILE A 79 -10.41 -16.24 -7.25
N LEU A 80 -10.97 -17.35 -6.78
CA LEU A 80 -10.24 -18.56 -6.38
C LEU A 80 -9.54 -19.28 -7.53
N THR A 81 -10.00 -19.10 -8.78
CA THR A 81 -9.40 -19.73 -9.96
C THR A 81 -8.11 -19.04 -10.42
N ARG A 82 -7.84 -17.81 -9.96
CA ARG A 82 -6.71 -16.98 -10.42
C ARG A 82 -5.37 -17.48 -9.84
N PRO A 83 -4.45 -18.04 -10.64
CA PRO A 83 -3.26 -18.73 -10.12
C PRO A 83 -2.26 -17.79 -9.44
N THR A 84 -2.08 -16.58 -9.96
CA THR A 84 -1.18 -15.56 -9.39
C THR A 84 -1.67 -15.05 -8.04
N LEU A 85 -2.99 -14.92 -7.89
CA LEU A 85 -3.61 -14.51 -6.63
C LEU A 85 -3.55 -15.64 -5.60
N LYS A 86 -3.86 -16.88 -6.01
CA LYS A 86 -3.74 -18.07 -5.17
C LYS A 86 -2.35 -18.19 -4.55
N LYS A 87 -1.30 -18.07 -5.37
CA LYS A 87 0.09 -18.11 -4.90
C LYS A 87 0.36 -17.03 -3.84
N ARG A 88 0.03 -15.78 -4.17
CA ARG A 88 0.21 -14.62 -3.27
C ARG A 88 -0.50 -14.81 -1.93
N MET A 89 -1.76 -15.25 -1.97
CA MET A 89 -2.57 -15.49 -0.78
C MET A 89 -1.94 -16.57 0.09
N LEU A 90 -1.62 -17.74 -0.48
CA LEU A 90 -1.03 -18.86 0.26
C LEU A 90 0.33 -18.49 0.90
N GLU A 91 1.18 -17.79 0.16
CA GLU A 91 2.52 -17.40 0.63
C GLU A 91 2.50 -16.30 1.70
N THR A 92 1.54 -15.37 1.65
CA THR A 92 1.47 -14.26 2.61
C THR A 92 1.26 -14.78 4.03
N LYS A 93 1.99 -14.19 4.99
CA LYS A 93 1.92 -14.50 6.43
C LYS A 93 1.43 -13.32 7.25
N VAL A 94 1.80 -12.11 6.82
CA VAL A 94 1.38 -10.85 7.42
C VAL A 94 0.73 -9.97 6.35
N LEU A 95 -0.45 -9.42 6.62
CA LEU A 95 -1.13 -8.44 5.78
C LEU A 95 -1.13 -7.08 6.49
N ILE A 96 -0.55 -6.07 5.85
CA ILE A 96 -0.54 -4.69 6.33
C ILE A 96 -1.48 -3.87 5.45
N ILE A 97 -2.38 -3.10 6.07
CA ILE A 97 -3.31 -2.20 5.40
C ILE A 97 -3.16 -0.82 6.02
N ASP A 98 -2.56 0.14 5.31
CA ASP A 98 -2.43 1.54 5.73
C ASP A 98 -3.58 2.42 5.22
N GLU A 99 -3.74 3.60 5.83
CA GLU A 99 -4.80 4.57 5.57
C GLU A 99 -6.23 3.96 5.63
N VAL A 100 -6.50 3.15 6.66
CA VAL A 100 -7.78 2.44 6.80
C VAL A 100 -9.00 3.32 7.06
N SER A 101 -8.83 4.64 7.27
CA SER A 101 -9.97 5.56 7.49
C SER A 101 -10.88 5.63 6.26
N MET A 102 -10.29 5.57 5.07
CA MET A 102 -11.01 5.59 3.79
C MET A 102 -11.47 4.20 3.33
N LEU A 103 -11.21 3.14 4.10
CA LEU A 103 -11.58 1.78 3.73
C LEU A 103 -12.99 1.45 4.23
N ASP A 104 -13.90 1.16 3.29
CA ASP A 104 -15.25 0.70 3.63
C ASP A 104 -15.20 -0.66 4.34
N GLY A 105 -15.99 -0.82 5.39
CA GLY A 105 -16.05 -2.05 6.18
C GLY A 105 -16.43 -3.28 5.37
N ASN A 106 -17.22 -3.14 4.30
CA ASN A 106 -17.58 -4.24 3.41
C ASN A 106 -16.35 -4.76 2.65
N ILE A 107 -15.41 -3.87 2.31
CA ILE A 107 -14.15 -4.28 1.68
C ILE A 107 -13.31 -5.09 2.68
N LEU A 108 -13.28 -4.70 3.95
CA LEU A 108 -12.55 -5.49 4.97
C LEU A 108 -13.17 -6.88 5.15
N ASP A 109 -14.50 -6.97 5.20
CA ASP A 109 -15.24 -8.25 5.28
C ASP A 109 -15.01 -9.11 4.03
N ALA A 110 -14.95 -8.50 2.84
CA ALA A 110 -14.63 -9.18 1.59
C ALA A 110 -13.23 -9.78 1.59
N VAL A 111 -12.22 -9.01 2.01
CA VAL A 111 -10.82 -9.47 2.08
C VAL A 111 -10.69 -10.62 3.08
N ASP A 112 -11.37 -10.52 4.23
CA ASP A 112 -11.43 -11.61 5.21
C ASP A 112 -12.05 -12.89 4.61
N ALA A 113 -13.17 -12.78 3.89
CA ALA A 113 -13.80 -13.92 3.23
C ALA A 113 -12.90 -14.56 2.17
N ILE A 114 -12.23 -13.76 1.33
CA ILE A 114 -11.31 -14.24 0.30
C ILE A 114 -10.11 -14.95 0.92
N THR A 115 -9.49 -14.37 1.95
CA THR A 115 -8.33 -14.97 2.62
C THR A 115 -8.70 -16.26 3.35
N ARG A 116 -9.88 -16.33 3.99
CA ARG A 116 -10.44 -17.57 4.56
C ARG A 116 -10.69 -18.63 3.50
N ALA A 117 -11.15 -18.25 2.30
CA ALA A 117 -11.37 -19.18 1.20
C ALA A 117 -10.07 -19.81 0.66
N PHE A 118 -8.97 -19.06 0.66
CA PHE A 118 -7.65 -19.57 0.27
C PHE A 118 -6.90 -20.33 1.38
N LYS A 119 -7.22 -20.08 2.67
CA LYS A 119 -6.48 -20.61 3.83
C LYS A 119 -7.42 -21.33 4.81
N ASP A 120 -7.37 -20.95 6.09
CA ASP A 120 -8.14 -21.55 7.17
C ASP A 120 -9.50 -20.86 7.30
N LYS A 121 -10.58 -21.56 6.94
CA LYS A 121 -11.95 -21.01 6.97
C LYS A 121 -12.45 -20.65 8.38
N THR A 122 -11.80 -21.16 9.42
CA THR A 122 -12.23 -21.00 10.82
C THR A 122 -11.60 -19.80 11.51
N LYS A 123 -10.51 -19.25 10.96
CA LYS A 123 -9.76 -18.14 11.55
C LYS A 123 -9.99 -16.84 10.80
N PRO A 124 -10.06 -15.68 11.49
CA PRO A 124 -10.02 -14.38 10.84
C PRO A 124 -8.84 -14.29 9.88
N PHE A 125 -9.11 -13.76 8.69
CA PHE A 125 -8.20 -13.60 7.56
C PHE A 125 -7.44 -14.88 7.17
N GLY A 126 -8.03 -16.05 7.39
CA GLY A 126 -7.36 -17.30 7.09
C GLY A 126 -6.16 -17.59 7.99
N GLY A 127 -6.08 -16.96 9.17
CA GLY A 127 -4.97 -17.08 10.10
C GLY A 127 -3.76 -16.19 9.80
N LEU A 128 -3.90 -15.22 8.89
CA LEU A 128 -2.91 -14.17 8.69
C LEU A 128 -2.78 -13.29 9.94
N GLN A 129 -1.57 -12.82 10.23
CA GLN A 129 -1.43 -11.63 11.07
C GLN A 129 -1.89 -10.42 10.26
N VAL A 130 -2.85 -9.66 10.78
CA VAL A 130 -3.36 -8.44 10.15
C VAL A 130 -2.92 -7.22 10.93
N VAL A 131 -2.29 -6.27 10.25
CA VAL A 131 -1.87 -4.99 10.80
C VAL A 131 -2.60 -3.89 10.04
N LEU A 132 -3.56 -3.26 10.71
CA LEU A 132 -4.28 -2.10 10.22
C LEU A 132 -3.57 -0.84 10.71
N SER A 133 -3.45 0.17 9.86
CA SER A 133 -2.98 1.49 10.26
C SER A 133 -3.75 2.61 9.61
N GLY A 134 -3.93 3.69 10.34
CA GLY A 134 -4.67 4.85 9.87
C GLY A 134 -5.09 5.73 11.03
N ASP A 135 -5.96 6.69 10.73
CA ASP A 135 -6.47 7.65 11.70
C ASP A 135 -7.91 7.97 11.34
N LEU A 136 -8.86 7.51 12.15
CA LEU A 136 -10.29 7.58 11.82
C LEU A 136 -10.86 9.01 11.85
N PHE A 137 -10.12 9.99 12.36
CA PHE A 137 -10.48 11.41 12.28
C PHE A 137 -10.19 12.03 10.90
N GLN A 138 -9.43 11.32 10.05
CA GLN A 138 -9.25 11.70 8.65
C GLN A 138 -10.53 11.37 7.85
N LEU A 139 -10.46 11.52 6.53
CA LEU A 139 -11.63 11.33 5.68
C LEU A 139 -12.20 9.90 5.83
N PRO A 140 -13.54 9.77 5.92
CA PRO A 140 -14.22 8.49 5.97
C PRO A 140 -14.19 7.79 4.60
N PRO A 141 -14.71 6.55 4.49
CA PRO A 141 -14.92 5.90 3.21
C PRO A 141 -15.87 6.72 2.34
N VAL A 142 -15.59 6.81 1.04
CA VAL A 142 -16.44 7.55 0.09
C VAL A 142 -17.71 6.74 -0.17
N SER A 143 -18.84 7.22 0.33
CA SER A 143 -20.17 6.64 0.09
C SER A 143 -20.91 7.42 -1.00
N LYS A 144 -21.50 6.72 -1.98
CA LYS A 144 -22.36 7.35 -3.01
C LYS A 144 -23.79 7.62 -2.50
N SER A 145 -24.21 6.94 -1.44
CA SER A 145 -25.54 7.06 -0.84
C SER A 145 -25.55 6.50 0.58
N GLY A 146 -25.87 7.34 1.56
CA GLY A 146 -26.02 6.95 2.97
C GLY A 146 -24.74 7.09 3.79
N GLU A 147 -24.89 6.83 5.09
CA GLU A 147 -23.83 6.93 6.09
C GLU A 147 -22.62 6.03 5.76
N PRO A 148 -21.38 6.52 5.94
CA PRO A 148 -20.19 5.71 5.71
C PRO A 148 -20.18 4.44 6.59
N PHE A 149 -19.95 3.29 5.95
CA PHE A 149 -19.75 2.05 6.69
C PHE A 149 -18.29 1.95 7.13
N PHE A 150 -17.98 2.57 8.27
CA PHE A 150 -16.64 2.58 8.83
C PHE A 150 -16.08 1.17 9.11
N ILE A 151 -14.77 1.02 8.91
CA ILE A 151 -14.06 -0.25 9.07
C ILE A 151 -14.29 -0.94 10.42
N PHE A 152 -14.43 -0.20 11.52
CA PHE A 152 -14.64 -0.75 12.86
C PHE A 152 -16.04 -1.36 13.06
N LYS A 153 -16.98 -1.10 12.16
CA LYS A 153 -18.32 -1.70 12.16
C LYS A 153 -18.34 -3.11 11.52
N SER A 154 -17.35 -3.43 10.69
CA SER A 154 -17.24 -4.71 9.97
C SER A 154 -17.20 -5.92 10.90
N ALA A 155 -17.63 -7.08 10.39
CA ALA A 155 -17.57 -8.33 11.15
C ALA A 155 -16.12 -8.79 11.35
N ALA A 156 -15.29 -8.64 10.31
CA ALA A 156 -13.87 -8.94 10.32
C ALA A 156 -13.12 -8.17 11.41
N TRP A 157 -13.39 -6.86 11.57
CA TRP A 157 -12.79 -6.05 12.64
C TRP A 157 -13.08 -6.62 14.03
N LYS A 158 -14.34 -6.98 14.29
CA LYS A 158 -14.80 -7.51 15.57
C LYS A 158 -14.20 -8.89 15.86
N ALA A 159 -14.06 -9.73 14.83
CA ALA A 159 -13.56 -11.10 14.96
C ALA A 159 -12.03 -11.19 15.13
N MET A 160 -11.26 -10.21 14.64
CA MET A 160 -9.79 -10.25 14.61
C MET A 160 -9.09 -10.25 15.98
N GLY A 161 -9.76 -9.84 17.05
CA GLY A 161 -9.12 -9.71 18.38
C GLY A 161 -8.00 -8.68 18.41
N LEU A 162 -8.17 -7.54 17.72
CA LEU A 162 -7.14 -6.51 17.54
C LEU A 162 -6.54 -6.00 18.87
N LYS A 163 -5.22 -5.92 18.94
CA LYS A 163 -4.48 -5.09 19.90
C LYS A 163 -4.38 -3.66 19.38
N ILE A 164 -4.75 -2.70 20.20
CA ILE A 164 -4.74 -1.29 19.81
C ILE A 164 -3.41 -0.68 20.22
N CYS A 165 -2.70 -0.11 19.25
CA CYS A 165 -1.45 0.63 19.47
C CYS A 165 -1.70 2.10 19.13
N TYR A 166 -1.88 2.94 20.15
CA TYR A 166 -2.15 4.37 19.99
C TYR A 166 -0.86 5.18 20.18
N LEU A 167 -0.29 5.63 19.07
CA LEU A 167 0.92 6.46 19.08
C LEU A 167 0.57 7.90 19.48
N GLU A 168 1.18 8.35 20.56
CA GLU A 168 0.96 9.70 21.13
C GLU A 168 2.10 10.67 20.78
N GLU A 169 3.29 10.15 20.44
CA GLU A 169 4.43 10.99 20.07
C GLU A 169 4.21 11.64 18.70
N GLN A 170 4.14 12.97 18.64
CA GLN A 170 4.04 13.72 17.39
C GLN A 170 5.44 14.19 16.97
N HIS A 171 6.00 13.54 15.94
CA HIS A 171 7.38 13.76 15.47
C HIS A 171 7.46 14.61 14.19
N ARG A 172 6.32 14.99 13.58
CA ARG A 172 6.26 15.62 12.25
C ARG A 172 6.21 17.15 12.29
N GLN A 173 5.83 17.76 13.41
CA GLN A 173 5.63 19.21 13.52
C GLN A 173 6.54 19.75 14.62
N ASP A 174 7.55 20.53 14.23
CA ASP A 174 8.39 21.31 15.16
C ASP A 174 7.66 22.58 15.66
N ASP A 175 6.50 22.90 15.07
CA ASP A 175 5.69 24.08 15.33
C ASP A 175 4.48 23.76 16.22
N SER A 176 4.44 24.38 17.41
CA SER A 176 3.39 24.20 18.41
C SER A 176 2.03 24.73 17.97
N SER A 177 1.96 25.70 17.06
CA SER A 177 0.70 26.37 16.67
C SER A 177 -0.16 25.49 15.76
N LEU A 178 0.37 25.03 14.61
CA LEU A 178 -0.40 24.14 13.72
C LEU A 178 -0.82 22.86 14.43
N LEU A 179 0.04 22.34 15.31
CA LEU A 179 -0.25 21.15 16.08
C LEU A 179 -1.38 21.37 17.09
N ASN A 180 -1.42 22.53 17.74
CA ASN A 180 -2.51 22.91 18.62
C ASN A 180 -3.85 22.94 17.87
N ILE A 181 -3.90 23.61 16.72
CA ILE A 181 -5.09 23.66 15.84
C ILE A 181 -5.56 22.25 15.46
N LEU A 182 -4.64 21.39 15.01
CA LEU A 182 -4.97 20.02 14.61
C LEU A 182 -5.50 19.19 15.78
N ASN A 183 -4.96 19.35 16.98
CA ASN A 183 -5.43 18.68 18.19
C ASN A 183 -6.80 19.22 18.64
N ALA A 184 -7.02 20.53 18.54
CA ALA A 184 -8.30 21.18 18.84
C ALA A 184 -9.43 20.69 17.91
N ILE A 185 -9.14 20.55 16.61
CA ILE A 185 -10.09 19.95 15.64
C ILE A 185 -10.43 18.51 16.04
N ARG A 186 -9.43 17.67 16.38
CA ARG A 186 -9.69 16.28 16.82
C ARG A 186 -10.50 16.20 18.12
N ALA A 187 -10.30 17.14 19.03
CA ALA A 187 -11.00 17.22 20.30
C ALA A 187 -12.39 17.87 20.18
N ASN A 188 -12.76 18.35 18.99
CA ASN A 188 -13.97 19.16 18.76
C ASN A 188 -14.04 20.38 19.70
N ASN A 189 -12.88 21.02 19.92
CA ASN A 189 -12.71 22.14 20.86
C ASN A 189 -11.96 23.30 20.19
N VAL A 190 -12.30 23.59 18.94
CA VAL A 190 -11.77 24.76 18.21
C VAL A 190 -12.42 26.02 18.76
N ASP A 191 -11.60 26.94 19.23
CA ASP A 191 -12.02 28.24 19.80
C ASP A 191 -11.57 29.43 18.93
N GLU A 192 -11.86 30.65 19.40
CA GLU A 192 -11.54 31.90 18.70
C GLU A 192 -10.03 32.05 18.42
N THR A 193 -9.15 31.62 19.31
CA THR A 193 -7.69 31.74 19.14
C THR A 193 -7.19 30.92 17.95
N HIS A 194 -7.74 29.72 17.76
CA HIS A 194 -7.42 28.88 16.61
C HIS A 194 -7.91 29.50 15.30
N PHE A 195 -9.07 30.16 15.31
CA PHE A 195 -9.58 30.88 14.14
C PHE A 195 -8.74 32.12 13.82
N GLU A 196 -8.26 32.84 14.82
CA GLU A 196 -7.35 33.97 14.63
C GLU A 196 -6.06 33.52 13.95
N GLU A 197 -5.40 32.45 14.46
CA GLU A 197 -4.20 31.88 13.85
C GLU A 197 -4.42 31.43 12.40
N LEU A 198 -5.54 30.76 12.10
CA LEU A 198 -5.89 30.37 10.73
C LEU A 198 -6.21 31.58 9.84
N SER A 199 -6.79 32.64 10.40
CA SER A 199 -7.12 33.86 9.67
C SER A 199 -5.87 34.62 9.24
N GLU A 200 -4.78 34.58 10.01
CA GLU A 200 -3.47 35.12 9.60
C GLU A 200 -2.89 34.40 8.38
N ARG A 201 -3.35 33.17 8.11
CA ARG A 201 -2.98 32.38 6.93
C ARG A 201 -3.87 32.64 5.73
N MET A 202 -4.93 33.45 5.86
CA MET A 202 -5.78 33.88 4.74
C MET A 202 -5.11 34.96 3.89
N LYS A 203 -4.02 34.58 3.23
CA LYS A 203 -3.22 35.46 2.37
C LYS A 203 -2.83 34.76 1.07
N PRO A 204 -2.57 35.49 -0.02
CA PRO A 204 -2.15 34.90 -1.27
C PRO A 204 -0.85 34.09 -1.11
N ALA A 205 -0.80 32.91 -1.73
CA ALA A 205 0.43 32.15 -1.85
C ALA A 205 1.47 32.89 -2.72
N PRO A 206 2.78 32.75 -2.43
CA PRO A 206 3.86 33.25 -3.29
C PRO A 206 3.70 32.77 -4.74
N LYS A 207 3.90 33.67 -5.71
CA LYS A 207 3.69 33.38 -7.14
C LYS A 207 4.80 32.54 -7.78
N ASP A 208 6.00 32.55 -7.19
CA ASP A 208 7.21 31.94 -7.76
C ASP A 208 7.60 30.62 -7.08
N GLU A 209 6.76 30.10 -6.18
CA GLU A 209 6.97 28.81 -5.54
C GLU A 209 6.05 27.74 -6.15
N ASP A 210 6.57 26.53 -6.37
CA ASP A 210 5.78 25.36 -6.80
C ASP A 210 4.90 24.86 -5.63
N ILE A 211 3.86 25.63 -5.31
CA ILE A 211 2.90 25.35 -4.24
C ILE A 211 1.70 24.59 -4.82
N ILE A 212 1.47 23.38 -4.31
CA ILE A 212 0.30 22.59 -4.68
C ILE A 212 -0.97 23.21 -4.10
N LYS A 213 -2.04 23.22 -4.90
CA LYS A 213 -3.34 23.75 -4.48
C LYS A 213 -4.30 22.62 -4.12
N LEU A 214 -4.90 22.68 -2.93
CA LEU A 214 -5.80 21.67 -2.39
C LEU A 214 -7.23 22.19 -2.37
N TYR A 215 -8.14 21.43 -2.99
CA TYR A 215 -9.56 21.80 -3.11
C TYR A 215 -10.50 20.65 -2.73
N THR A 216 -11.76 20.96 -2.48
CA THR A 216 -12.73 19.96 -2.01
C THR A 216 -13.34 19.12 -3.15
N HIS A 217 -13.52 19.68 -4.36
CA HIS A 217 -14.26 19.05 -5.47
C HIS A 217 -13.40 18.84 -6.74
N ASN A 218 -13.59 17.71 -7.43
CA ASN A 218 -12.85 17.38 -8.66
C ASN A 218 -13.11 18.37 -9.81
N ALA A 219 -14.37 18.78 -10.04
CA ALA A 219 -14.72 19.67 -11.14
C ALA A 219 -13.96 21.00 -11.07
N HIS A 220 -13.91 21.60 -9.87
CA HIS A 220 -13.16 22.83 -9.65
C HIS A 220 -11.65 22.64 -9.84
N VAL A 221 -11.10 21.50 -9.42
CA VAL A 221 -9.70 21.14 -9.66
C VAL A 221 -9.39 21.06 -11.15
N ASP A 222 -10.27 20.43 -11.93
CA ASP A 222 -10.11 20.29 -13.38
C ASP A 222 -10.15 21.65 -14.09
N ASP A 223 -11.06 22.54 -13.68
CA ASP A 223 -11.15 23.92 -14.20
C ASP A 223 -9.86 24.69 -13.96
N ILE A 224 -9.37 24.70 -12.71
CA ILE A 224 -8.11 25.38 -12.34
C ILE A 224 -6.95 24.83 -13.14
N ASN A 225 -6.83 23.51 -13.21
CA ASN A 225 -5.74 22.86 -13.95
C ASN A 225 -5.79 23.21 -15.44
N THR A 226 -6.98 23.30 -16.03
CA THR A 226 -7.17 23.72 -17.42
C THR A 226 -6.74 25.18 -17.61
N GLU A 227 -7.07 26.06 -16.66
CA GLU A 227 -6.65 27.46 -16.68
C GLU A 227 -5.14 27.63 -16.53
N GLU A 228 -4.49 26.89 -15.62
CA GLU A 228 -3.04 26.93 -15.45
C GLU A 228 -2.31 26.45 -16.71
N LEU A 229 -2.80 25.39 -17.37
CA LEU A 229 -2.24 24.94 -18.65
C LEU A 229 -2.38 26.00 -19.76
N LYS A 230 -3.48 26.78 -19.77
CA LYS A 230 -3.67 27.86 -20.74
C LYS A 230 -2.62 28.97 -20.57
N LYS A 231 -2.18 29.25 -19.33
CA LYS A 231 -1.17 30.28 -19.04
C LYS A 231 0.23 29.91 -19.56
N ILE A 232 0.54 28.62 -19.70
CA ILE A 232 1.83 28.19 -20.25
C ILE A 232 1.91 28.57 -21.74
N LYS A 233 2.96 29.32 -22.08
CA LYS A 233 3.34 29.58 -23.48
C LYS A 233 3.99 28.32 -24.06
N GLY A 234 3.60 27.93 -25.26
CA GLY A 234 4.19 26.77 -25.95
C GLY A 234 3.17 25.96 -26.73
N LYS A 235 3.67 25.01 -27.53
CA LYS A 235 2.84 24.10 -28.33
C LYS A 235 2.08 23.14 -27.41
N THR A 236 0.75 23.10 -27.56
CA THR A 236 -0.09 22.09 -26.92
C THR A 236 0.03 20.77 -27.69
N THR A 237 0.30 19.69 -26.98
CA THR A 237 0.20 18.32 -27.49
C THR A 237 -1.06 17.69 -26.90
N SER A 238 -1.90 17.10 -27.76
CA SER A 238 -3.19 16.52 -27.38
C SER A 238 -3.18 15.01 -27.57
N TYR A 239 -3.69 14.27 -26.59
CA TYR A 239 -3.82 12.82 -26.61
C TYR A 239 -5.29 12.45 -26.40
N ILE A 240 -5.85 11.69 -27.34
CA ILE A 240 -7.24 11.23 -27.30
C ILE A 240 -7.22 9.76 -26.85
N MET A 241 -8.07 9.44 -25.87
CA MET A 241 -8.22 8.09 -25.36
C MET A 241 -8.67 7.14 -26.47
N ALA A 242 -7.91 6.08 -26.70
CA ALA A 242 -8.30 5.00 -27.60
C ALA A 242 -9.22 4.04 -26.85
N THR A 243 -10.26 3.53 -27.53
CA THR A 243 -11.26 2.66 -26.91
C THR A 243 -11.54 1.45 -27.78
N HIS A 244 -11.74 0.29 -27.15
CA HIS A 244 -12.02 -0.98 -27.82
C HIS A 244 -13.00 -1.82 -27.01
N GLY A 245 -13.89 -2.56 -27.68
CA GLY A 245 -14.84 -3.48 -27.04
C GLY A 245 -16.29 -3.01 -27.06
N GLN A 246 -17.11 -3.55 -26.15
CA GLN A 246 -18.55 -3.31 -26.14
C GLN A 246 -18.90 -1.91 -25.64
N LYS A 247 -19.76 -1.18 -26.35
CA LYS A 247 -20.09 0.23 -26.08
C LYS A 247 -20.44 0.53 -24.62
N ASN A 248 -21.38 -0.21 -24.03
CA ASN A 248 -21.80 0.00 -22.63
C ASN A 248 -20.66 -0.26 -21.62
N ALA A 249 -19.84 -1.27 -21.88
CA ALA A 249 -18.70 -1.61 -21.03
C ALA A 249 -17.57 -0.56 -21.15
N VAL A 250 -17.33 -0.06 -22.36
CA VAL A 250 -16.40 1.05 -22.63
C VAL A 250 -16.87 2.33 -21.94
N GLU A 251 -18.13 2.74 -22.10
CA GLU A 251 -18.68 3.94 -21.45
C GLU A 251 -18.58 3.86 -19.92
N SER A 252 -18.82 2.67 -19.34
CA SER A 252 -18.63 2.43 -17.91
C SER A 252 -17.16 2.53 -17.49
N LEU A 253 -16.25 2.00 -18.31
CA LEU A 253 -14.81 2.01 -18.05
C LEU A 253 -14.23 3.43 -18.15
N ILE A 254 -14.65 4.22 -19.15
CA ILE A 254 -14.28 5.64 -19.29
C ILE A 254 -14.69 6.41 -18.03
N LYS A 255 -15.94 6.26 -17.57
CA LYS A 255 -16.45 6.94 -16.36
C LYS A 255 -15.66 6.61 -15.08
N ARG A 256 -15.00 5.45 -15.05
CA ARG A 256 -14.17 4.99 -13.92
C ARG A 256 -12.68 5.29 -14.13
N CYS A 257 -12.27 5.61 -15.35
CA CYS A 257 -10.90 5.92 -15.68
C CYS A 257 -10.50 7.25 -15.05
N LEU A 258 -9.33 7.27 -14.40
CA LEU A 258 -8.82 8.47 -13.75
C LEU A 258 -8.12 9.42 -14.74
N ALA A 259 -7.65 8.87 -15.86
CA ALA A 259 -7.07 9.63 -16.96
C ALA A 259 -8.18 10.26 -17.80
N PRO A 260 -8.05 11.53 -18.20
CA PRO A 260 -9.08 12.21 -18.98
C PRO A 260 -9.18 11.64 -20.41
N GLU A 261 -10.39 11.65 -20.97
CA GLU A 261 -10.64 11.24 -22.36
C GLU A 261 -9.79 12.05 -23.35
N GLN A 262 -9.67 13.35 -23.10
CA GLN A 262 -8.78 14.23 -23.83
C GLN A 262 -7.74 14.81 -22.86
N LEU A 263 -6.49 14.37 -23.00
CA LEU A 263 -5.37 14.90 -22.24
C LEU A 263 -4.63 15.93 -23.09
N GLN A 264 -4.49 17.16 -22.58
CA GLN A 264 -3.68 18.19 -23.21
C GLN A 264 -2.47 18.48 -22.32
N LEU A 265 -1.28 18.52 -22.91
CA LEU A 265 -0.03 18.79 -22.22
C LEU A 265 0.79 19.86 -22.96
N LYS A 266 1.64 20.54 -22.20
CA LYS A 266 2.68 21.45 -22.68
C LYS A 266 3.96 21.18 -21.89
N VAL A 267 5.10 21.58 -22.45
CA VAL A 267 6.34 21.66 -21.66
C VAL A 267 6.13 22.59 -20.47
N GLY A 268 6.52 22.13 -19.28
CA GLY A 268 6.28 22.81 -18.01
C GLY A 268 4.95 22.46 -17.33
N ALA A 269 4.11 21.60 -17.92
CA ALA A 269 2.86 21.19 -17.29
C ALA A 269 3.10 20.36 -16.02
N GLU A 270 2.42 20.71 -14.93
CA GLU A 270 2.39 19.90 -13.70
C GLU A 270 1.38 18.78 -13.85
N VAL A 271 1.82 17.54 -13.61
CA VAL A 271 1.05 16.32 -13.84
C VAL A 271 1.13 15.37 -12.65
N MET A 272 0.11 14.54 -12.56
CA MET A 272 -0.02 13.44 -11.61
C MET A 272 -0.23 12.15 -12.38
N PHE A 273 0.55 11.12 -12.06
CA PHE A 273 0.33 9.78 -12.56
C PHE A 273 -0.96 9.20 -11.98
N VAL A 274 -1.75 8.47 -12.77
CA VAL A 274 -3.04 7.91 -12.31
C VAL A 274 -3.15 6.39 -12.50
N ALA A 275 -2.03 5.74 -12.79
CA ALA A 275 -1.89 4.29 -12.85
C ALA A 275 -0.62 3.84 -12.11
N ASN A 276 -0.49 2.53 -11.91
CA ASN A 276 0.67 1.93 -11.27
C ASN A 276 1.56 1.24 -12.30
N ASN A 277 2.85 1.56 -12.31
CA ASN A 277 3.86 0.84 -13.08
C ASN A 277 5.14 0.70 -12.21
N PRO A 278 5.25 -0.39 -11.43
CA PRO A 278 6.40 -0.62 -10.55
C PRO A 278 7.73 -0.70 -11.31
N THR A 279 7.72 -1.23 -12.54
CA THR A 279 8.94 -1.32 -13.38
C THR A 279 9.48 0.06 -13.74
N LYS A 280 8.58 1.01 -14.01
CA LYS A 280 8.92 2.41 -14.26
C LYS A 280 8.94 3.25 -12.98
N ASP A 281 8.69 2.66 -11.81
CA ASP A 281 8.66 3.28 -10.48
C ASP A 281 7.81 4.57 -10.45
N PHE A 282 6.59 4.46 -10.96
CA PHE A 282 5.55 5.45 -10.72
C PHE A 282 4.26 4.75 -10.32
N TYR A 283 3.43 5.49 -9.60
CA TYR A 283 2.19 4.99 -9.06
C TYR A 283 1.10 6.06 -9.10
N ASN A 284 -0.14 5.66 -8.89
CA ASN A 284 -1.26 6.59 -8.85
C ASN A 284 -1.03 7.63 -7.75
N GLY A 285 -0.92 8.89 -8.18
CA GLY A 285 -0.67 10.10 -7.44
C GLY A 285 0.79 10.56 -7.35
N THR A 286 1.74 9.87 -8.00
CA THR A 286 3.08 10.40 -8.21
C THR A 286 3.00 11.73 -8.96
N LEU A 287 3.59 12.80 -8.41
CA LEU A 287 3.65 14.11 -9.04
C LEU A 287 4.90 14.25 -9.93
N GLY A 288 4.80 15.07 -10.97
CA GLY A 288 5.94 15.47 -11.77
C GLY A 288 5.62 16.58 -12.76
N LYS A 289 6.66 17.06 -13.43
CA LYS A 289 6.59 18.15 -14.42
C LYS A 289 7.00 17.64 -15.79
N VAL A 290 6.22 17.96 -16.82
CA VAL A 290 6.57 17.63 -18.21
C VAL A 290 7.78 18.47 -18.63
N LEU A 291 8.92 17.83 -18.93
CA LEU A 291 10.12 18.52 -19.39
C LEU A 291 10.13 18.73 -20.90
N GLU A 292 9.76 17.69 -21.64
CA GLU A 292 9.83 17.66 -23.09
C GLU A 292 8.91 16.57 -23.64
N PHE A 293 8.79 16.54 -24.97
CA PHE A 293 8.18 15.45 -25.71
C PHE A 293 9.26 14.83 -26.59
N ASN A 294 9.41 13.50 -26.53
CA ASN A 294 10.38 12.81 -27.39
C ASN A 294 9.93 12.78 -28.86
N ASP A 295 10.77 12.24 -29.74
CA ASP A 295 10.49 12.15 -31.19
C ASP A 295 9.22 11.35 -31.53
N ALA A 296 8.82 10.42 -30.65
CA ALA A 296 7.58 9.66 -30.77
C ALA A 296 6.35 10.42 -30.23
N GLY A 297 6.52 11.66 -29.78
CA GLY A 297 5.47 12.49 -29.20
C GLY A 297 5.06 12.09 -27.78
N GLN A 298 5.85 11.25 -27.09
CA GLN A 298 5.58 10.85 -25.70
C GLN A 298 6.16 11.88 -24.72
N PRO A 299 5.44 12.23 -23.64
CA PRO A 299 5.97 13.18 -22.67
C PRO A 299 7.04 12.54 -21.79
N VAL A 300 8.10 13.30 -21.53
CA VAL A 300 9.14 12.98 -20.55
C VAL A 300 8.86 13.79 -19.29
N VAL A 301 8.49 13.11 -18.21
CA VAL A 301 8.09 13.72 -16.94
C VAL A 301 9.22 13.60 -15.91
N GLN A 302 9.60 14.73 -15.31
CA GLN A 302 10.49 14.78 -14.15
C GLN A 302 9.67 14.64 -12.88
N THR A 303 9.83 13.52 -12.18
CA THR A 303 9.35 13.36 -10.81
C THR A 303 10.40 13.85 -9.82
N ARG A 304 10.10 13.80 -8.51
CA ARG A 304 11.08 14.12 -7.44
C ARG A 304 12.36 13.28 -7.51
N HIS A 305 12.28 12.07 -8.06
CA HIS A 305 13.38 11.11 -7.99
C HIS A 305 14.04 10.84 -9.34
N LYS A 306 13.31 11.00 -10.46
CA LYS A 306 13.82 10.63 -11.78
C LYS A 306 13.00 11.17 -12.95
N ARG A 307 13.56 11.02 -14.14
CA ARG A 307 12.87 11.23 -15.43
C ARG A 307 12.20 9.95 -15.90
N ILE A 308 10.97 10.07 -16.38
CA ILE A 308 10.15 8.94 -16.84
C ILE A 308 9.59 9.29 -18.22
N THR A 309 9.89 8.47 -19.22
CA THR A 309 9.18 8.53 -20.51
C THR A 309 7.85 7.81 -20.35
N VAL A 310 6.76 8.55 -20.53
CA VAL A 310 5.41 8.06 -20.25
C VAL A 310 4.82 7.44 -21.51
N GLU A 311 4.51 6.16 -21.41
CA GLU A 311 3.82 5.40 -22.45
C GLU A 311 2.32 5.30 -22.12
N PRO A 312 1.47 5.08 -23.14
CA PRO A 312 0.07 4.75 -22.92
C PRO A 312 -0.09 3.55 -21.98
N HIS A 313 -1.09 3.64 -21.12
CA HIS A 313 -1.50 2.56 -20.24
C HIS A 313 -2.89 2.10 -20.65
N SER A 314 -3.10 0.78 -20.58
CA SER A 314 -4.38 0.16 -20.90
C SER A 314 -5.13 -0.21 -19.62
N TRP A 315 -6.34 0.30 -19.48
CA TRP A 315 -7.31 -0.15 -18.49
C TRP A 315 -8.28 -1.10 -19.18
N LYS A 316 -8.59 -2.21 -18.52
CA LYS A 316 -9.44 -3.27 -19.07
C LYS A 316 -10.58 -3.60 -18.13
N THR A 317 -11.72 -3.91 -18.73
CA THR A 317 -12.80 -4.66 -18.07
C THR A 317 -12.78 -6.06 -18.65
N GLU A 318 -12.70 -7.05 -17.77
CA GLU A 318 -12.61 -8.47 -18.12
C GLU A 318 -13.83 -9.21 -17.59
N ASP A 319 -14.31 -10.18 -18.36
CA ASP A 319 -15.32 -11.17 -17.98
C ASP A 319 -14.67 -12.56 -18.12
N GLY A 320 -14.28 -13.15 -16.99
CA GLY A 320 -13.37 -14.30 -16.96
C GLY A 320 -12.03 -13.96 -17.60
N ASP A 321 -11.59 -14.76 -18.59
CA ASP A 321 -10.35 -14.53 -19.34
C ASP A 321 -10.55 -13.62 -20.58
N LYS A 322 -11.77 -13.12 -20.81
CA LYS A 322 -12.10 -12.32 -22.00
C LYS A 322 -12.13 -10.83 -21.67
N THR A 323 -11.30 -10.04 -22.33
CA THR A 323 -11.41 -8.58 -22.31
C THR A 323 -12.68 -8.14 -23.05
N ILE A 324 -13.63 -7.52 -22.34
CA ILE A 324 -14.90 -7.03 -22.90
C ILE A 324 -14.86 -5.54 -23.26
N ALA A 325 -13.98 -4.79 -22.61
CA ALA A 325 -13.68 -3.40 -22.93
C ALA A 325 -12.24 -3.08 -22.54
N GLU A 326 -11.62 -2.21 -23.33
CA GLU A 326 -10.27 -1.69 -23.13
C GLU A 326 -10.28 -0.21 -23.47
N VAL A 327 -9.65 0.59 -22.61
CA VAL A 327 -9.35 2.00 -22.89
C VAL A 327 -7.87 2.25 -22.69
N GLU A 328 -7.26 2.96 -23.62
CA GLU A 328 -5.83 3.23 -23.62
C GLU A 328 -5.58 4.75 -23.67
N GLN A 329 -4.79 5.24 -22.72
CA GLN A 329 -4.45 6.67 -22.59
C GLN A 329 -3.14 6.81 -21.81
N LEU A 330 -2.44 7.93 -21.95
CA LEU A 330 -1.35 8.26 -21.05
C LEU A 330 -1.86 8.28 -19.60
N PRO A 331 -1.18 7.61 -18.64
CA PRO A 331 -1.61 7.56 -17.24
C PRO A 331 -1.30 8.84 -16.48
N LEU A 332 -1.70 9.99 -17.03
CA LEU A 332 -1.44 11.32 -16.48
C LEU A 332 -2.75 12.14 -16.39
N ARG A 333 -2.79 13.05 -15.42
CA ARG A 333 -3.74 14.17 -15.34
C ARG A 333 -2.98 15.42 -14.91
N LEU A 334 -3.47 16.60 -15.25
CA LEU A 334 -2.91 17.86 -14.75
C LEU A 334 -3.04 17.94 -13.21
N ALA A 335 -2.09 18.61 -12.55
CA ALA A 335 -1.93 18.54 -11.11
C ALA A 335 -1.39 19.81 -10.41
N TRP A 336 -1.60 21.00 -10.97
CA TRP A 336 -1.40 22.25 -10.21
C TRP A 336 -2.34 22.30 -8.99
N ALA A 337 -3.56 21.80 -9.18
CA ALA A 337 -4.54 21.58 -8.15
C ALA A 337 -4.86 20.09 -8.03
N ILE A 338 -5.10 19.63 -6.80
CA ILE A 338 -5.59 18.29 -6.48
C ILE A 338 -6.71 18.39 -5.44
N THR A 339 -7.51 17.34 -5.31
CA THR A 339 -8.51 17.28 -4.24
C THR A 339 -7.89 16.90 -2.90
N ILE A 340 -8.48 17.36 -1.79
CA ILE A 340 -8.05 17.02 -0.43
C ILE A 340 -8.06 15.50 -0.23
N HIS A 341 -9.03 14.79 -0.79
CA HIS A 341 -9.07 13.31 -0.81
C HIS A 341 -7.80 12.69 -1.40
N LYS A 342 -7.29 13.24 -2.51
CA LYS A 342 -6.04 12.78 -3.13
C LYS A 342 -4.79 13.23 -2.38
N SER A 343 -4.91 14.23 -1.50
CA SER A 343 -3.78 14.67 -0.68
C SER A 343 -3.53 13.77 0.53
N GLN A 344 -4.48 12.91 0.91
CA GLN A 344 -4.36 12.06 2.09
C GLN A 344 -3.15 11.12 1.98
N GLY A 345 -2.39 11.00 3.07
CA GLY A 345 -1.12 10.30 3.11
C GLY A 345 0.10 11.10 2.60
N MET A 346 -0.08 12.30 2.01
CA MET A 346 1.02 13.17 1.56
C MET A 346 1.60 14.03 2.71
N SER A 347 2.84 14.50 2.51
CA SER A 347 3.49 15.54 3.32
C SER A 347 4.05 16.62 2.39
N LEU A 348 3.69 17.86 2.67
CA LEU A 348 3.96 19.04 1.85
C LEU A 348 4.71 20.08 2.68
N ASP A 349 5.70 20.73 2.07
CA ASP A 349 6.40 21.85 2.71
C ASP A 349 5.52 23.10 2.72
N ALA A 350 4.79 23.34 1.63
CA ALA A 350 3.78 24.39 1.52
C ALA A 350 2.57 23.92 0.70
N ALA A 351 1.39 24.47 1.01
CA ALA A 351 0.16 24.24 0.27
C ALA A 351 -0.78 25.46 0.32
N GLU A 352 -1.45 25.72 -0.80
CA GLU A 352 -2.59 26.63 -0.84
C GLU A 352 -3.87 25.81 -0.73
N VAL A 353 -4.74 26.11 0.23
CA VAL A 353 -5.92 25.31 0.55
C VAL A 353 -7.18 26.16 0.48
N ASP A 354 -8.20 25.65 -0.20
CA ASP A 354 -9.54 26.22 -0.18
C ASP A 354 -10.53 25.27 0.49
N LEU A 355 -10.91 25.62 1.71
CA LEU A 355 -11.84 24.90 2.57
C LEU A 355 -13.23 25.54 2.60
N SER A 356 -13.49 26.57 1.78
CA SER A 356 -14.78 27.30 1.76
C SER A 356 -15.97 26.40 1.43
N LYS A 357 -15.72 25.35 0.64
CA LYS A 357 -16.71 24.35 0.21
C LYS A 357 -16.48 22.99 0.87
N SER A 358 -15.99 22.95 2.12
CA SER A 358 -15.87 21.69 2.85
C SER A 358 -17.27 21.16 3.17
N PHE A 359 -17.47 19.87 2.93
CA PHE A 359 -18.79 19.22 3.03
C PHE A 359 -18.79 17.93 3.86
N GLU A 360 -17.61 17.43 4.23
CA GLU A 360 -17.44 16.17 4.96
C GLU A 360 -16.60 16.42 6.22
N PRO A 361 -16.99 15.87 7.39
CA PRO A 361 -16.17 15.93 8.59
C PRO A 361 -14.76 15.35 8.35
N GLY A 362 -13.76 15.93 9.01
CA GLY A 362 -12.35 15.53 8.87
C GLY A 362 -11.66 16.10 7.62
N MET A 363 -12.38 16.75 6.69
CA MET A 363 -11.78 17.30 5.48
C MET A 363 -10.77 18.42 5.76
N GLY A 364 -11.10 19.38 6.63
CA GLY A 364 -10.15 20.40 7.02
C GLY A 364 -8.98 19.81 7.83
N TYR A 365 -9.24 18.85 8.72
CA TYR A 365 -8.19 18.12 9.43
C TYR A 365 -7.18 17.46 8.48
N VAL A 366 -7.66 16.77 7.43
CA VAL A 366 -6.78 16.16 6.43
C VAL A 366 -5.97 17.22 5.69
N ALA A 367 -6.62 18.28 5.21
CA ALA A 367 -5.97 19.33 4.42
C ALA A 367 -4.87 20.05 5.21
N LEU A 368 -5.18 20.50 6.43
CA LEU A 368 -4.26 21.22 7.30
C LEU A 368 -3.08 20.33 7.73
N SER A 369 -3.34 19.05 8.01
CA SER A 369 -2.30 18.10 8.42
C SER A 369 -1.34 17.66 7.29
N ARG A 370 -1.55 18.13 6.04
CA ARG A 370 -0.60 17.86 4.95
C ARG A 370 0.63 18.75 5.03
N VAL A 371 0.49 19.95 5.57
CA VAL A 371 1.57 20.95 5.65
C VAL A 371 2.41 20.71 6.90
N ARG A 372 3.73 20.89 6.79
CA ARG A 372 4.69 20.64 7.88
C ARG A 372 4.70 21.74 8.94
N SER A 373 4.44 22.99 8.56
CA SER A 373 4.41 24.13 9.48
C SER A 373 3.28 25.09 9.12
N ILE A 374 2.87 25.95 10.06
CA ILE A 374 1.84 26.93 9.78
C ILE A 374 2.30 27.96 8.74
N GLU A 375 3.60 28.21 8.61
CA GLU A 375 4.18 29.13 7.64
C GLU A 375 4.03 28.65 6.20
N GLY A 376 3.99 27.35 5.97
CA GLY A 376 3.74 26.77 4.65
C GLY A 376 2.25 26.77 4.25
N LEU A 377 1.34 27.15 5.14
CA LEU A 377 -0.10 27.09 4.92
C LEU A 377 -0.63 28.41 4.37
N TYR A 378 -1.35 28.36 3.25
CA TYR A 378 -2.06 29.50 2.68
C TYR A 378 -3.53 29.14 2.50
N ILE A 379 -4.45 29.94 3.03
CA ILE A 379 -5.88 29.63 3.03
C ILE A 379 -6.64 30.62 2.13
N LYS A 380 -7.43 30.09 1.19
CA LYS A 380 -8.32 30.91 0.34
C LYS A 380 -9.67 31.18 0.99
N GLY A 381 -10.14 30.24 1.78
CA GLY A 381 -11.41 30.33 2.50
C GLY A 381 -11.62 29.11 3.37
N ILE A 382 -12.45 29.26 4.39
CA ILE A 382 -12.76 28.22 5.38
C ILE A 382 -14.22 28.34 5.80
N ASN A 383 -14.86 27.21 6.11
CA ASN A 383 -16.20 27.18 6.68
C ASN A 383 -16.19 26.33 7.96
N ASN A 384 -17.29 26.34 8.72
CA ASN A 384 -17.37 25.59 9.98
C ASN A 384 -17.20 24.08 9.78
N MET A 385 -17.70 23.51 8.67
CA MET A 385 -17.54 22.08 8.38
C MET A 385 -16.07 21.65 8.30
N ALA A 386 -15.17 22.53 7.87
CA ALA A 386 -13.74 22.25 7.83
C ALA A 386 -13.15 21.98 9.23
N MET A 387 -13.76 22.52 10.29
CA MET A 387 -13.29 22.38 11.68
C MET A 387 -13.95 21.22 12.44
N VAL A 388 -14.86 20.48 11.79
CA VAL A 388 -15.62 19.40 12.43
C VAL A 388 -15.01 18.04 12.10
N VAL A 389 -15.05 17.14 13.09
CA VAL A 389 -14.75 15.71 12.93
C VAL A 389 -16.00 14.88 13.26
N ASN A 390 -16.02 13.63 12.82
CA ASN A 390 -17.19 12.77 13.04
C ASN A 390 -17.33 12.38 14.52
N GLU A 391 -18.47 12.67 15.14
CA GLU A 391 -18.72 12.44 16.58
C GLU A 391 -18.59 10.97 16.98
N LEU A 392 -19.01 10.02 16.12
CA LEU A 392 -18.86 8.59 16.38
C LEU A 392 -17.40 8.19 16.58
N ILE A 393 -16.47 8.93 15.96
CA ILE A 393 -15.04 8.67 16.05
C ILE A 393 -14.48 9.20 17.37
N ILE A 394 -15.03 10.30 17.91
CA ILE A 394 -14.61 10.85 19.22
C ILE A 394 -14.84 9.81 20.32
N ASP A 395 -16.04 9.24 20.39
CA ASP A 395 -16.38 8.22 21.38
C ASP A 395 -15.56 6.95 21.21
N PHE A 396 -15.36 6.53 19.95
CA PHE A 396 -14.56 5.36 19.64
C PHE A 396 -13.07 5.55 19.97
N ASP A 397 -12.53 6.75 19.75
CA ASP A 397 -11.14 7.11 20.05
C ASP A 397 -10.80 6.98 21.54
N ALA A 398 -11.72 7.40 22.42
CA ALA A 398 -11.56 7.22 23.86
C ALA A 398 -11.40 5.74 24.24
N GLN A 399 -12.19 4.85 23.61
CA GLN A 399 -12.07 3.40 23.81
C GLN A 399 -10.75 2.85 23.26
N LEU A 400 -10.28 3.36 22.11
CA LEU A 400 -9.00 2.98 21.53
C LEU A 400 -7.82 3.36 22.45
N LYS A 401 -7.84 4.57 23.00
CA LYS A 401 -6.83 5.04 23.97
C LYS A 401 -6.79 4.16 25.22
N ALA A 402 -7.96 3.86 25.81
CA ALA A 402 -8.05 2.98 26.97
C ALA A 402 -7.48 1.57 26.69
N ARG A 403 -7.83 0.97 25.54
CA ARG A 403 -7.31 -0.35 25.12
C ARG A 403 -5.80 -0.32 24.86
N SER A 404 -5.27 0.77 24.31
CA SER A 404 -3.83 0.97 24.12
C SER A 404 -3.10 1.08 25.46
N ALA A 405 -3.64 1.84 26.42
CA ALA A 405 -3.05 1.93 27.77
C ALA A 405 -2.99 0.57 28.47
N GLN A 406 -4.03 -0.27 28.32
CA GLN A 406 -4.03 -1.65 28.82
C GLN A 406 -2.94 -2.50 28.14
N ALA A 407 -2.73 -2.35 26.82
CA ALA A 407 -1.69 -3.07 26.10
C ALA A 407 -0.28 -2.67 26.60
N VAL A 408 -0.04 -1.37 26.82
CA VAL A 408 1.22 -0.86 27.41
C VAL A 408 1.45 -1.42 28.82
N ALA A 409 0.41 -1.40 29.67
CA ALA A 409 0.50 -1.97 31.02
C ALA A 409 0.86 -3.47 30.97
N GLY A 410 0.26 -4.22 30.04
CA GLY A 410 0.56 -5.63 29.82
C GLY A 410 1.99 -5.88 29.31
N LEU A 411 2.54 -5.02 28.45
CA LEU A 411 3.94 -5.13 28.01
C LEU A 411 4.93 -4.95 29.17
N LYS A 412 4.66 -4.01 30.07
CA LYS A 412 5.55 -3.68 31.19
C LYS A 412 5.72 -4.82 32.20
N THR A 413 4.81 -5.81 32.22
CA THR A 413 4.93 -6.99 33.09
C THR A 413 5.80 -8.09 32.48
N ILE A 414 6.12 -7.99 31.18
CA ILE A 414 6.92 -8.99 30.46
C ILE A 414 8.40 -8.63 30.60
N SER A 415 9.20 -9.56 31.13
CA SER A 415 10.65 -9.37 31.19
C SER A 415 11.26 -9.31 29.78
N LYS A 416 12.34 -8.54 29.59
CA LYS A 416 13.04 -8.44 28.30
C LYS A 416 13.43 -9.81 27.73
N LYS A 417 13.93 -10.72 28.58
CA LYS A 417 14.30 -12.09 28.18
C LYS A 417 13.08 -12.88 27.67
N SER A 418 11.94 -12.76 28.35
CA SER A 418 10.70 -13.43 27.93
C SER A 418 10.16 -12.85 26.62
N MET A 419 10.29 -11.54 26.42
CA MET A 419 9.89 -10.86 25.19
C MET A 419 10.72 -11.33 23.99
N ASP A 420 12.05 -11.39 24.14
CA ASP A 420 12.96 -11.88 23.09
C ASP A 420 12.64 -13.34 22.70
N GLN A 421 12.36 -14.20 23.69
CA GLN A 421 11.93 -15.59 23.45
C GLN A 421 10.60 -15.67 22.70
N TYR A 422 9.66 -14.80 23.04
CA TYR A 422 8.35 -14.73 22.37
C TYR A 422 8.50 -14.28 20.91
N HIS A 423 9.27 -13.22 20.67
CA HIS A 423 9.57 -12.73 19.32
C HIS A 423 10.25 -13.81 18.47
N GLN A 424 11.21 -14.56 19.03
CA GLN A 424 11.85 -15.68 18.34
C GLN A 424 10.84 -16.79 17.99
N THR A 425 9.94 -17.12 18.92
CA THR A 425 8.93 -18.16 18.72
C THR A 425 7.96 -17.79 17.60
N VAL A 426 7.42 -16.57 17.64
CA VAL A 426 6.52 -16.05 16.60
C VAL A 426 7.23 -15.96 15.25
N ARG A 427 8.47 -15.45 15.24
CA ARG A 427 9.29 -15.39 14.02
C ARG A 427 9.42 -16.77 13.38
N LYS A 428 9.78 -17.80 14.15
CA LYS A 428 9.89 -19.18 13.65
C LYS A 428 8.56 -19.74 13.16
N ALA A 429 7.45 -19.36 13.78
CA ALA A 429 6.11 -19.79 13.35
C ALA A 429 5.66 -19.13 12.03
N LEU A 430 6.04 -17.86 11.81
CA LEU A 430 5.71 -17.10 10.61
C LEU A 430 6.60 -17.44 9.41
N GLN A 431 7.83 -17.93 9.63
CA GLN A 431 8.69 -18.42 8.57
C GLN A 431 8.03 -19.58 7.82
N SER A 432 8.22 -19.63 6.49
CA SER A 432 7.61 -20.67 5.67
C SER A 432 8.17 -22.05 6.03
N ASP A 433 7.43 -23.12 5.72
CA ASP A 433 7.96 -24.47 5.89
C ASP A 433 9.19 -24.71 5.01
N GLU A 434 9.26 -24.02 3.86
CA GLU A 434 10.45 -23.95 3.00
C GLU A 434 11.64 -23.29 3.73
N ASP A 435 11.42 -22.22 4.51
CA ASP A 435 12.49 -21.56 5.30
C ASP A 435 12.94 -22.39 6.51
N LYS A 436 12.02 -23.14 7.13
CA LYS A 436 12.36 -24.10 8.18
C LYS A 436 13.24 -25.21 7.62
N LEU A 437 12.88 -25.74 6.45
CA LEU A 437 13.69 -26.71 5.71
C LEU A 437 15.06 -26.11 5.30
N LEU A 438 15.12 -24.85 4.89
CA LEU A 438 16.38 -24.16 4.59
C LEU A 438 17.26 -23.90 5.81
N ALA A 439 16.68 -23.91 7.01
CA ALA A 439 17.40 -23.79 8.27
C ALA A 439 17.82 -25.13 8.88
N ASP A 440 17.22 -26.24 8.42
CA ASP A 440 17.41 -27.60 8.92
C ASP A 440 17.55 -28.59 7.75
N TYR A 441 18.73 -28.59 7.12
CA TYR A 441 19.08 -29.44 5.98
C TYR A 441 20.32 -30.28 6.27
N ASP A 442 20.44 -31.45 5.62
CA ASP A 442 21.62 -32.31 5.77
C ASP A 442 22.84 -31.66 5.09
N GLU A 443 23.79 -31.18 5.91
CA GLU A 443 24.98 -30.46 5.45
C GLU A 443 25.90 -31.34 4.59
N ALA A 444 25.97 -32.65 4.86
CA ALA A 444 26.78 -33.58 4.08
C ALA A 444 26.19 -33.82 2.69
N VAL A 445 24.86 -33.96 2.60
CA VAL A 445 24.14 -34.06 1.32
C VAL A 445 24.28 -32.75 0.54
N PHE A 446 24.15 -31.59 1.20
CA PHE A 446 24.30 -30.29 0.57
C PHE A 446 25.68 -30.10 -0.07
N GLU A 447 26.76 -30.43 0.63
CA GLU A 447 28.12 -30.29 0.10
C GLU A 447 28.39 -31.22 -1.10
N LYS A 448 27.88 -32.46 -1.07
CA LYS A 448 27.98 -33.36 -2.23
C LYS A 448 27.15 -32.87 -3.42
N LEU A 449 25.96 -32.32 -3.20
CA LEU A 449 25.16 -31.69 -4.25
C LEU A 449 25.88 -30.47 -4.85
N LYS A 450 26.57 -29.68 -4.04
CA LYS A 450 27.37 -28.54 -4.49
C LYS A 450 28.57 -28.97 -5.35
N GLN A 451 29.26 -30.04 -4.96
CA GLN A 451 30.34 -30.65 -5.75
C GLN A 451 29.83 -31.20 -7.08
N TRP A 452 28.71 -31.95 -7.06
CA TRP A 452 28.07 -32.43 -8.28
C TRP A 452 27.67 -31.28 -9.21
N ARG A 453 27.03 -30.23 -8.68
CA ARG A 453 26.62 -29.06 -9.46
C ARG A 453 27.81 -28.38 -10.13
N THR A 454 28.92 -28.24 -9.41
CA THR A 454 30.15 -27.62 -9.95
C THR A 454 30.68 -28.43 -11.13
N LYS A 455 30.76 -29.76 -11.01
CA LYS A 455 31.15 -30.65 -12.12
C LYS A 455 30.23 -30.52 -13.34
N GLN A 456 28.92 -30.36 -13.13
CA GLN A 456 27.96 -30.18 -14.23
C GLN A 456 28.09 -28.80 -14.89
N ALA A 457 28.32 -27.77 -14.09
CA ALA A 457 28.55 -26.41 -14.54
C ALA A 457 29.81 -26.31 -15.43
N ASP A 458 30.90 -26.95 -14.98
CA ASP A 458 32.18 -27.01 -15.72
C ASP A 458 32.03 -27.72 -17.06
N LYS A 459 31.34 -28.88 -17.08
CA LYS A 459 31.04 -29.62 -18.33
C LYS A 459 30.27 -28.81 -19.36
N GLN A 460 29.40 -27.92 -18.89
CA GLN A 460 28.54 -27.09 -19.74
C GLN A 460 29.11 -25.69 -19.98
N SER A 461 30.25 -25.35 -19.36
CA SER A 461 30.85 -24.00 -19.41
C SER A 461 29.85 -22.90 -19.01
N VAL A 462 29.04 -23.15 -17.99
CA VAL A 462 28.06 -22.19 -17.46
C VAL A 462 28.28 -21.95 -15.95
N PRO A 463 27.85 -20.80 -15.40
CA PRO A 463 27.91 -20.57 -13.96
C PRO A 463 27.07 -21.59 -13.17
N ALA A 464 27.55 -22.01 -11.99
CA ALA A 464 26.92 -23.07 -11.19
C ALA A 464 25.44 -22.81 -10.85
N TYR A 465 25.06 -21.56 -10.58
CA TYR A 465 23.67 -21.20 -10.27
C TYR A 465 22.70 -21.43 -11.45
N VAL A 466 23.19 -21.50 -12.69
CA VAL A 466 22.39 -21.81 -13.88
C VAL A 466 21.91 -23.26 -13.83
N ILE A 467 22.75 -24.18 -13.35
CA ILE A 467 22.38 -25.58 -13.10
C ILE A 467 21.30 -25.62 -12.01
N LEU A 468 21.63 -25.24 -10.77
CA LEU A 468 20.68 -25.08 -9.66
C LEU A 468 21.17 -24.01 -8.67
N PRO A 469 20.30 -23.08 -8.19
CA PRO A 469 20.66 -22.15 -7.12
C PRO A 469 20.95 -22.88 -5.80
N ASP A 470 21.78 -22.28 -4.93
CA ASP A 470 22.09 -22.82 -3.59
C ASP A 470 20.82 -23.08 -2.77
N LYS A 471 19.83 -22.18 -2.86
CA LYS A 471 18.53 -22.33 -2.21
C LYS A 471 17.87 -23.67 -2.58
N THR A 472 17.86 -24.02 -3.87
CA THR A 472 17.27 -25.28 -4.33
C THR A 472 18.07 -26.49 -3.86
N LEU A 473 19.41 -26.41 -3.84
CA LEU A 473 20.25 -27.49 -3.30
C LEU A 473 19.98 -27.75 -1.80
N LYS A 474 19.85 -26.67 -1.00
CA LYS A 474 19.50 -26.78 0.43
C LYS A 474 18.12 -27.41 0.62
N LEU A 475 17.14 -27.05 -0.22
CA LEU A 475 15.83 -27.69 -0.16
C LEU A 475 15.87 -29.18 -0.51
N ILE A 476 16.67 -29.58 -1.49
CA ILE A 476 16.89 -30.99 -1.81
C ILE A 476 17.53 -31.72 -0.60
N ALA A 477 18.53 -31.10 0.02
CA ALA A 477 19.22 -31.66 1.19
C ALA A 477 18.35 -31.69 2.46
N ALA A 478 17.32 -30.85 2.55
CA ALA A 478 16.34 -30.87 3.64
C ALA A 478 15.24 -31.92 3.41
N ILE A 479 14.74 -32.01 2.18
CA ILE A 479 13.57 -32.85 1.85
C ILE A 479 13.98 -34.30 1.56
N LEU A 480 15.21 -34.51 1.07
CA LEU A 480 15.77 -35.82 0.70
C LEU A 480 14.83 -36.61 -0.23
N PRO A 481 14.47 -36.07 -1.41
CA PRO A 481 13.53 -36.71 -2.32
C PRO A 481 14.02 -38.10 -2.73
N SER A 482 13.14 -39.10 -2.63
CA SER A 482 13.42 -40.49 -2.95
C SER A 482 13.07 -40.88 -4.39
N ASP A 483 12.36 -40.02 -5.12
CA ASP A 483 11.96 -40.25 -6.50
C ASP A 483 11.81 -38.94 -7.30
N LYS A 484 11.61 -39.08 -8.61
CA LYS A 484 11.47 -37.96 -9.54
C LYS A 484 10.22 -37.10 -9.26
N GLN A 485 9.14 -37.68 -8.73
CA GLN A 485 7.91 -36.94 -8.42
C GLN A 485 8.09 -36.06 -7.18
N ALA A 486 8.79 -36.55 -6.15
CA ALA A 486 9.15 -35.80 -4.96
C ALA A 486 10.09 -34.64 -5.31
N LEU A 487 11.07 -34.89 -6.18
CA LEU A 487 12.00 -33.87 -6.68
C LEU A 487 11.27 -32.77 -7.48
N ALA A 488 10.25 -33.13 -8.26
CA ALA A 488 9.44 -32.17 -9.03
C ALA A 488 8.66 -31.16 -8.16
N ARG A 489 8.43 -31.48 -6.88
CA ARG A 489 7.72 -30.62 -5.94
C ARG A 489 8.63 -29.58 -5.28
N ILE A 490 9.94 -29.64 -5.52
CA ILE A 490 10.92 -28.72 -4.91
C ILE A 490 11.05 -27.43 -5.73
N SER A 491 10.96 -26.29 -5.03
CA SER A 491 11.09 -24.96 -5.61
C SER A 491 12.43 -24.77 -6.34
N GLY A 492 12.35 -24.37 -7.62
CA GLY A 492 13.52 -24.20 -8.51
C GLY A 492 13.82 -25.37 -9.45
N ILE A 493 13.04 -26.47 -9.36
CA ILE A 493 13.13 -27.63 -10.28
C ILE A 493 11.96 -27.59 -11.27
N GLY A 494 12.16 -26.89 -12.39
CA GLY A 494 11.23 -26.93 -13.53
C GLY A 494 11.35 -28.20 -14.37
N THR A 495 10.40 -28.44 -15.27
CA THR A 495 10.33 -29.64 -16.13
C THR A 495 11.63 -29.96 -16.85
N VAL A 496 12.28 -28.94 -17.43
CA VAL A 496 13.57 -29.10 -18.15
C VAL A 496 14.69 -29.57 -17.22
N LYS A 497 14.79 -29.00 -16.01
CA LYS A 497 15.83 -29.39 -15.04
C LYS A 497 15.55 -30.77 -14.45
N LEU A 498 14.27 -31.08 -14.24
CA LEU A 498 13.82 -32.37 -13.77
C LEU A 498 14.19 -33.49 -14.75
N GLU A 499 14.00 -33.29 -16.05
CA GLU A 499 14.39 -34.28 -17.06
C GLU A 499 15.90 -34.45 -17.16
N LYS A 500 16.65 -33.33 -17.12
CA LYS A 500 18.10 -33.36 -17.31
C LYS A 500 18.88 -33.91 -16.11
N TYR A 501 18.42 -33.63 -14.88
CA TYR A 501 19.25 -33.81 -13.69
C TYR A 501 18.66 -34.74 -12.63
N SER A 502 17.44 -35.26 -12.78
CA SER A 502 16.81 -36.04 -11.71
C SER A 502 17.59 -37.31 -11.35
N ALA A 503 18.11 -38.05 -12.32
CA ALA A 503 18.82 -39.31 -12.07
C ALA A 503 20.10 -39.06 -11.26
N ASP A 504 20.89 -38.07 -11.67
CA ASP A 504 22.12 -37.69 -10.98
C ASP A 504 21.86 -37.19 -9.55
N ILE A 505 20.86 -36.32 -9.36
CA ILE A 505 20.54 -35.74 -8.04
C ILE A 505 20.12 -36.85 -7.07
N LEU A 506 19.25 -37.77 -7.51
CA LEU A 506 18.81 -38.91 -6.69
C LEU A 506 19.99 -39.83 -6.35
N SER A 507 20.89 -40.09 -7.30
CA SER A 507 22.10 -40.88 -7.06
C SER A 507 23.05 -40.23 -6.04
N VAL A 508 23.20 -38.90 -6.08
CA VAL A 508 24.00 -38.15 -5.08
C VAL A 508 23.38 -38.32 -3.68
N ILE A 509 22.06 -38.21 -3.55
CA ILE A 509 21.36 -38.40 -2.27
C ILE A 509 21.57 -39.83 -1.75
N GLU A 510 21.33 -40.85 -2.59
CA GLU A 510 21.50 -42.27 -2.23
C GLU A 510 22.93 -42.58 -1.80
N SER A 511 23.93 -42.07 -2.52
CA SER A 511 25.36 -42.29 -2.18
C SER A 511 25.79 -41.63 -0.87
N THR A 512 24.95 -40.78 -0.28
CA THR A 512 25.24 -40.00 0.93
C THR A 512 24.51 -40.54 2.15
N GLN A 513 23.50 -41.38 1.93
CA GLN A 513 22.77 -42.06 2.99
C GLN A 513 23.03 -43.57 2.91
N PRO A 514 24.16 -44.07 3.45
CA PRO A 514 24.57 -45.48 3.33
C PRO A 514 23.69 -46.47 4.12
N TYR A 515 22.66 -45.99 4.82
CA TYR A 515 21.68 -46.80 5.52
C TYR A 515 20.27 -46.42 5.05
N LYS A 516 19.81 -47.12 4.01
CA LYS A 516 18.39 -47.39 3.78
C LYS A 516 18.10 -48.82 4.18
#